data_AF-A0A925BIW7-F1
#
_entry.id   AF-A0A925BIW7-F1
#
_cell.length_a   1.000
_cell.length_b   1.000
_cell.length_c   1.000
_cell.angle_alpha   90.00
_cell.angle_beta   90.00
_cell.angle_gamma   90.00
#
_symmetry.space_group_name_H-M   'P 1'
#
loop_
_entity.id
_entity.type
_entity.pdbx_description
1 polymer ?
#
loop_
_entity_poly.entity_id
_entity_poly.type
_entity_poly.pdbx_seq_one_letter_code
_entity_poly.pdbx_strand_id
1 'polypeptide(L)'
;MKVILLQDIYKQGVAGEIVEVADGYARNYLIPTSRALKATPQALKQAGRLREQAETRRLAYENKLNELARVIDGTELVFGRRAASTGKLFGSVTTAEIADALNAKTGVDINRRRISQTALREIGKHEVPVRLGTEIAPLLVITIVREDELADYLKSLEGQAAEDAPQNVVEAAGEAIAHAAEVVTGVVSNVAQAVAGVVENITGGSDESESEAAESSNE
;
A
#
# COMPACT_ATOMS: atom_id res chain seq x y z
N MET A 1 -3.73 -20.09 -36.08
CA MET A 1 -5.05 -19.45 -35.85
C MET A 1 -4.91 -18.27 -34.87
N LYS A 2 -5.60 -17.16 -35.14
CA LYS A 2 -5.64 -15.99 -34.24
C LYS A 2 -6.71 -16.15 -33.15
N VAL A 3 -6.33 -15.93 -31.91
CA VAL A 3 -7.21 -16.02 -30.73
C VAL A 3 -6.99 -14.82 -29.81
N ILE A 4 -8.02 -14.44 -29.08
CA ILE A 4 -7.98 -13.43 -28.02
C ILE A 4 -7.88 -14.17 -26.70
N LEU A 5 -6.86 -13.88 -25.89
CA LEU A 5 -6.72 -14.49 -24.57
C LEU A 5 -7.73 -13.86 -23.59
N LEU A 6 -8.40 -14.69 -22.79
CA LEU A 6 -9.31 -14.24 -21.73
C LEU A 6 -8.63 -14.23 -20.36
N GLN A 7 -7.56 -14.99 -20.22
CA GLN A 7 -6.75 -15.13 -19.03
C GLN A 7 -5.27 -15.02 -19.39
N ASP A 8 -4.44 -14.71 -18.41
CA ASP A 8 -2.99 -14.69 -18.58
C ASP A 8 -2.47 -16.12 -18.77
N ILE A 9 -1.68 -16.33 -19.82
CA ILE A 9 -1.10 -17.64 -20.14
C ILE A 9 0.40 -17.49 -20.25
N TYR A 10 1.10 -18.29 -19.46
CA TYR A 10 2.56 -18.30 -19.42
C TYR A 10 3.14 -18.55 -20.81
N LYS A 11 4.02 -17.63 -21.27
CA LYS A 11 4.66 -17.60 -22.61
C LYS A 11 3.74 -17.27 -23.81
N GLN A 12 2.42 -17.18 -23.64
CA GLN A 12 1.52 -16.82 -24.74
C GLN A 12 1.16 -15.33 -24.72
N GLY A 13 0.83 -14.77 -23.56
CA GLY A 13 0.44 -13.38 -23.46
C GLY A 13 -0.48 -13.10 -22.26
N VAL A 14 -0.94 -11.85 -22.20
CA VAL A 14 -1.82 -11.35 -21.15
C VAL A 14 -3.28 -11.38 -21.61
N ALA A 15 -4.23 -11.43 -20.68
CA ALA A 15 -5.65 -11.33 -20.98
C ALA A 15 -5.97 -10.07 -21.81
N GLY A 16 -6.78 -10.24 -22.86
CA GLY A 16 -7.13 -9.21 -23.84
C GLY A 16 -6.18 -9.12 -25.05
N GLU A 17 -5.05 -9.82 -25.04
CA GLU A 17 -4.10 -9.82 -26.15
C GLU A 17 -4.54 -10.75 -27.29
N ILE A 18 -4.28 -10.34 -28.53
CA ILE A 18 -4.53 -11.13 -29.73
C ILE A 18 -3.23 -11.85 -30.08
N VAL A 19 -3.22 -13.18 -29.95
CA VAL A 19 -2.05 -14.01 -30.16
C VAL A 19 -2.32 -15.02 -31.28
N GLU A 20 -1.30 -15.26 -32.10
CA GLU A 20 -1.34 -16.32 -33.09
C GLU A 20 -0.75 -17.60 -32.51
N VAL A 21 -1.55 -18.66 -32.48
CA VAL A 21 -1.18 -19.96 -31.91
C VAL A 21 -1.49 -21.09 -32.88
N ALA A 22 -0.91 -22.27 -32.62
CA ALA A 22 -1.20 -23.47 -33.38
C ALA A 22 -2.69 -23.85 -33.29
N ASP A 23 -3.27 -24.25 -34.41
CA ASP A 23 -4.71 -24.52 -34.52
C ASP A 23 -5.17 -25.64 -33.58
N GLY A 24 -4.34 -26.67 -33.40
CA GLY A 24 -4.61 -27.76 -32.46
C GLY A 24 -4.63 -27.28 -31.00
N TYR A 25 -3.68 -26.42 -30.62
CA TYR A 25 -3.61 -25.88 -29.27
C TYR A 25 -4.83 -25.03 -28.93
N ALA A 26 -5.26 -24.17 -29.84
CA ALA A 26 -6.44 -23.36 -29.59
C ALA A 26 -7.76 -24.16 -29.61
N ARG A 27 -7.94 -25.08 -30.57
CA ARG A 27 -9.18 -25.89 -30.65
C ARG A 27 -9.33 -26.91 -29.53
N ASN A 28 -8.24 -27.55 -29.12
CA ASN A 28 -8.31 -28.66 -28.16
C ASN A 28 -8.10 -28.21 -26.71
N TYR A 29 -7.38 -27.11 -26.48
CA TYR A 29 -7.03 -26.67 -25.13
C TYR A 29 -7.62 -25.29 -24.80
N LEU A 30 -7.26 -24.24 -25.54
CA LEU A 30 -7.60 -22.87 -25.12
C LEU A 30 -9.09 -22.54 -25.18
N ILE A 31 -9.78 -22.92 -26.27
CA ILE A 31 -11.20 -22.62 -26.45
C ILE A 31 -12.07 -23.48 -25.51
N PRO A 32 -11.87 -24.81 -25.40
CA PRO A 32 -12.69 -25.64 -24.49
C PRO A 32 -12.49 -25.30 -23.01
N THR A 33 -11.29 -24.86 -22.61
CA THR A 33 -11.01 -24.45 -21.23
C THR A 33 -11.40 -22.99 -20.93
N SER A 34 -12.06 -22.29 -21.87
CA SER A 34 -12.47 -20.88 -21.73
C SER A 34 -11.31 -19.92 -21.45
N ARG A 35 -10.09 -20.27 -21.91
CA ARG A 35 -8.88 -19.45 -21.76
C ARG A 35 -8.67 -18.49 -22.92
N ALA A 36 -9.26 -18.78 -24.08
CA ALA A 36 -9.20 -17.91 -25.25
C ALA A 36 -10.49 -17.99 -26.08
N LEU A 37 -10.75 -16.92 -26.84
CA LEU A 37 -11.84 -16.83 -27.79
C LEU A 37 -11.27 -16.72 -29.22
N LYS A 38 -11.95 -17.29 -30.21
CA LYS A 38 -11.57 -17.11 -31.62
C LYS A 38 -11.65 -15.62 -31.99
N ALA A 39 -10.64 -15.10 -32.68
CA ALA A 39 -10.60 -13.69 -33.09
C ALA A 39 -11.59 -13.42 -34.24
N THR A 40 -12.86 -13.22 -33.92
CA THR A 40 -13.90 -12.75 -34.86
C THR A 40 -13.98 -11.23 -34.83
N PRO A 41 -14.49 -10.56 -35.89
CA PRO A 41 -14.62 -9.10 -35.91
C PRO A 41 -15.42 -8.53 -34.73
N GLN A 42 -16.42 -9.28 -34.24
CA GLN A 42 -17.19 -8.92 -33.05
C GLN A 42 -16.36 -9.02 -31.77
N ALA A 43 -15.57 -10.08 -31.64
CA ALA A 43 -14.71 -10.31 -30.48
C ALA A 43 -13.57 -9.30 -30.38
N LEU A 44 -13.04 -8.82 -31.51
CA LEU A 44 -11.99 -7.78 -31.54
C LEU A 44 -12.45 -6.49 -30.86
N LYS A 45 -13.72 -6.09 -31.01
CA LYS A 45 -14.28 -4.93 -30.30
C LYS A 45 -14.37 -5.14 -28.80
N GLN A 46 -14.56 -6.38 -28.35
CA GLN A 46 -14.61 -6.73 -26.94
C GLN A 46 -13.22 -6.86 -26.31
N ALA A 47 -12.19 -7.19 -27.11
CA ALA A 47 -10.81 -7.37 -26.64
C ALA A 47 -10.25 -6.14 -25.93
N GLY A 48 -10.54 -4.92 -26.43
CA GLY A 48 -10.11 -3.68 -25.77
C GLY A 48 -10.68 -3.53 -24.37
N ARG A 49 -11.99 -3.73 -24.21
CA ARG A 49 -12.66 -3.68 -22.89
C ARG A 49 -12.15 -4.76 -21.94
N LEU A 50 -11.89 -5.96 -22.47
CA LEU A 50 -11.33 -7.07 -21.68
C LEU A 50 -9.91 -6.76 -21.20
N ARG A 51 -9.11 -6.09 -22.04
CA ARG A 51 -7.75 -5.65 -21.70
C ARG A 51 -7.77 -4.62 -20.57
N GLU A 52 -8.58 -3.57 -20.69
CA GLU A 52 -8.73 -2.54 -19.64
C GLU A 52 -9.19 -3.17 -18.31
N GLN A 53 -10.14 -4.12 -18.36
CA GLN A 53 -10.59 -4.85 -17.18
C GLN A 53 -9.52 -5.78 -16.60
N ALA A 54 -8.64 -6.34 -17.42
CA ALA A 54 -7.52 -7.15 -16.96
C ALA A 54 -6.44 -6.27 -16.30
N GLU A 55 -6.10 -5.14 -16.93
CA GLU A 55 -5.12 -4.18 -16.42
C GLU A 55 -5.56 -3.58 -15.08
N THR A 56 -6.82 -3.15 -14.95
CA THR A 56 -7.36 -2.63 -13.69
C THR A 56 -7.34 -3.67 -12.57
N ARG A 57 -7.71 -4.93 -12.85
CA ARG A 57 -7.62 -6.03 -11.87
C ARG A 57 -6.17 -6.32 -11.47
N ARG A 58 -5.24 -6.25 -12.41
CA ARG A 58 -3.82 -6.46 -12.15
C ARG A 58 -3.26 -5.38 -11.23
N LEU A 59 -3.51 -4.12 -11.56
CA LEU A 59 -3.09 -2.98 -10.73
C LEU A 59 -3.68 -3.06 -9.32
N ALA A 60 -4.97 -3.41 -9.20
CA ALA A 60 -5.59 -3.59 -7.89
C ALA A 60 -4.95 -4.73 -7.08
N TYR A 61 -4.54 -5.82 -7.73
CA TYR A 61 -3.85 -6.93 -7.07
C TYR A 61 -2.42 -6.55 -6.65
N GLU A 62 -1.68 -5.87 -7.53
CA GLU A 62 -0.33 -5.38 -7.24
C GLU A 62 -0.35 -4.36 -6.09
N ASN A 63 -1.31 -3.43 -6.08
CA ASN A 63 -1.49 -2.48 -4.98
C ASN A 63 -1.74 -3.18 -3.64
N LYS A 64 -2.62 -4.19 -3.60
CA LYS A 64 -2.86 -4.99 -2.38
C LYS A 64 -1.59 -5.70 -1.90
N LEU A 65 -0.80 -6.25 -2.82
CA LEU A 65 0.47 -6.88 -2.46
C LEU A 65 1.48 -5.86 -1.92
N ASN A 66 1.52 -4.67 -2.50
CA ASN A 66 2.39 -3.58 -2.05
C ASN A 66 1.97 -3.04 -0.67
N GLU A 67 0.67 -2.94 -0.39
CA GLU A 67 0.13 -2.60 0.93
C GLU A 67 0.55 -3.64 1.98
N LEU A 68 0.35 -4.92 1.69
CA LEU A 68 0.80 -6.00 2.58
C LEU A 68 2.31 -5.99 2.78
N ALA A 69 3.08 -5.73 1.72
CA ALA A 69 4.53 -5.64 1.80
C ALA A 69 4.97 -4.54 2.77
N ARG A 70 4.36 -3.35 2.70
CA ARG A 70 4.67 -2.23 3.63
C ARG A 70 4.36 -2.56 5.08
N VAL A 71 3.29 -3.31 5.32
CA VAL A 71 2.89 -3.74 6.66
C VAL A 71 3.88 -4.75 7.25
N ILE A 72 4.48 -5.59 6.40
CA ILE A 72 5.45 -6.62 6.80
C ILE A 72 6.84 -6.02 6.95
N ASP A 73 7.18 -5.04 6.11
CA ASP A 73 8.49 -4.39 6.12
C ASP A 73 8.77 -3.74 7.48
N GLY A 74 9.90 -4.10 8.09
CA GLY A 74 10.27 -3.60 9.42
C GLY A 74 9.50 -4.24 10.59
N THR A 75 8.61 -5.21 10.35
CA THR A 75 7.97 -5.94 11.45
C THR A 75 9.00 -6.78 12.19
N GLU A 76 9.18 -6.47 13.48
CA GLU A 76 10.06 -7.25 14.35
C GLU A 76 9.34 -8.46 14.97
N LEU A 77 9.91 -9.66 14.84
CA LEU A 77 9.41 -10.87 15.49
C LEU A 77 10.43 -11.36 16.51
N VAL A 78 9.98 -11.57 17.75
CA VAL A 78 10.83 -12.03 18.85
C VAL A 78 10.52 -13.48 19.16
N PHE A 79 11.54 -14.34 19.16
CA PHE A 79 11.40 -15.76 19.49
C PHE A 79 12.25 -16.13 20.71
N GLY A 80 11.59 -16.64 21.74
CA GLY A 80 12.27 -17.29 22.86
C GLY A 80 12.54 -18.75 22.56
N ARG A 81 13.80 -19.17 22.64
CA ARG A 81 14.21 -20.57 22.44
C ARG A 81 15.33 -20.97 23.38
N ARG A 82 15.38 -22.25 23.73
CA ARG A 82 16.51 -22.83 24.47
C ARG A 82 17.76 -22.84 23.59
N ALA A 83 18.84 -22.30 24.12
CA ALA A 83 20.11 -22.21 23.41
C ALA A 83 21.29 -22.60 24.30
N ALA A 84 22.37 -23.07 23.68
CA ALA A 84 23.62 -23.37 24.35
C ALA A 84 24.35 -22.09 24.76
N SER A 85 25.33 -22.23 25.66
CA SER A 85 26.25 -21.15 26.06
C SER A 85 26.98 -20.55 24.84
N THR A 86 27.24 -21.37 23.81
CA THR A 86 27.90 -20.99 22.55
C THR A 86 27.00 -20.20 21.58
N GLY A 87 25.74 -19.93 21.92
CA GLY A 87 24.84 -19.15 21.05
C GLY A 87 24.09 -19.96 19.97
N LYS A 88 24.32 -21.27 19.91
CA LYS A 88 23.57 -22.20 19.04
C LYS A 88 22.27 -22.64 19.71
N LEU A 89 21.20 -22.68 18.94
CA LEU A 89 19.89 -23.16 19.38
C LEU A 89 19.88 -24.69 19.46
N PHE A 90 19.21 -25.24 20.47
CA PHE A 90 18.96 -26.69 20.55
C PHE A 90 17.93 -27.16 19.52
N GLY A 91 17.09 -26.24 19.04
CA GLY A 91 16.15 -26.44 17.94
C GLY A 91 16.46 -25.53 16.75
N SER A 92 15.44 -25.28 15.93
CA SER A 92 15.51 -24.33 14.84
C SER A 92 14.22 -23.54 14.73
N VAL A 93 14.31 -22.25 14.44
CA VAL A 93 13.14 -21.46 14.07
C VAL A 93 12.88 -21.70 12.59
N THR A 94 11.77 -22.35 12.28
CA THR A 94 11.42 -22.74 10.90
C THR A 94 10.60 -21.66 10.21
N THR A 95 10.54 -21.68 8.88
CA THR A 95 9.70 -20.74 8.11
C THR A 95 8.20 -20.88 8.38
N ALA A 96 7.76 -22.03 8.91
CA ALA A 96 6.38 -22.22 9.35
C ALA A 96 6.10 -21.39 10.62
N GLU A 97 6.97 -21.52 11.64
CA GLU A 97 6.84 -20.76 12.89
C GLU A 97 6.92 -19.24 12.65
N ILE A 98 7.75 -18.80 11.70
CA ILE A 98 7.84 -17.40 11.30
C ILE A 98 6.53 -16.92 10.69
N ALA A 99 5.92 -17.70 9.79
CA ALA A 99 4.65 -17.36 9.17
C ALA A 99 3.52 -17.29 10.20
N ASP A 100 3.47 -18.24 11.14
CA ASP A 100 2.46 -18.29 12.19
C ASP A 100 2.59 -17.09 13.15
N ALA A 101 3.81 -16.75 13.56
CA ALA A 101 4.08 -15.59 14.42
C ALA A 101 3.74 -14.27 13.74
N LEU A 102 4.04 -14.15 12.43
CA LEU A 102 3.68 -12.97 11.65
C LEU A 102 2.16 -12.81 11.52
N ASN A 103 1.43 -13.91 11.31
CA ASN A 103 -0.01 -13.90 11.27
C ASN A 103 -0.60 -13.49 12.63
N ALA A 104 -0.05 -14.01 13.74
CA ALA A 104 -0.49 -13.63 15.08
C ALA A 104 -0.27 -12.14 15.39
N LYS A 105 0.84 -11.54 14.91
CA LYS A 105 1.17 -10.14 15.18
C LYS A 105 0.44 -9.15 14.27
N THR A 106 0.35 -9.49 12.99
CA THR A 106 -0.03 -8.53 11.93
C THR A 106 -1.33 -8.92 11.23
N GLY A 107 -1.84 -10.14 11.45
CA GLY A 107 -3.06 -10.67 10.81
C GLY A 107 -2.89 -11.04 9.34
N VAL A 108 -1.65 -11.04 8.83
CA VAL A 108 -1.36 -11.34 7.43
C VAL A 108 -0.95 -12.81 7.29
N ASP A 109 -1.77 -13.58 6.58
CA ASP A 109 -1.46 -14.97 6.25
C ASP A 109 -0.49 -15.06 5.05
N ILE A 110 0.72 -15.57 5.30
CA ILE A 110 1.76 -15.75 4.29
C ILE A 110 2.13 -17.23 4.18
N ASN A 111 2.15 -17.72 2.94
CA ASN A 111 2.66 -19.05 2.69
C ASN A 111 4.18 -19.14 2.96
N ARG A 112 4.60 -20.10 3.79
CA ARG A 112 6.01 -20.40 4.11
C ARG A 112 6.97 -20.48 2.92
N ARG A 113 6.50 -20.84 1.71
CA ARG A 113 7.32 -20.89 0.48
C ARG A 113 7.77 -19.52 -0.01
N ARG A 114 7.13 -18.46 0.47
CA ARG A 114 7.42 -17.06 0.11
C ARG A 114 8.58 -16.49 0.94
N ILE A 115 8.91 -17.12 2.08
CA ILE A 115 10.00 -16.72 2.96
C ILE A 115 11.30 -17.36 2.44
N SER A 116 12.24 -16.54 1.98
CA SER A 116 13.46 -17.01 1.30
C SER A 116 14.61 -17.23 2.29
N GLN A 117 14.37 -17.99 3.36
CA GLN A 117 15.35 -18.29 4.41
C GLN A 117 15.46 -19.80 4.70
N THR A 118 16.64 -20.24 5.08
CA THR A 118 16.83 -21.51 5.79
C THR A 118 16.44 -21.37 7.26
N ALA A 119 16.15 -22.47 7.93
CA ALA A 119 15.77 -22.44 9.34
C ALA A 119 16.92 -21.87 10.21
N LEU A 120 16.59 -20.93 11.09
CA LEU A 120 17.56 -20.22 11.94
C LEU A 120 17.96 -21.11 13.12
N ARG A 121 19.28 -21.22 13.36
CA ARG A 121 19.87 -22.08 14.40
C ARG A 121 20.77 -21.32 15.38
N GLU A 122 20.82 -20.01 15.27
CA GLU A 122 21.69 -19.15 16.07
C GLU A 122 20.88 -18.00 16.68
N ILE A 123 21.22 -17.64 17.91
CA ILE A 123 20.67 -16.48 18.61
C ILE A 123 21.14 -15.20 17.90
N GLY A 124 20.32 -14.16 17.92
CA GLY A 124 20.69 -12.85 17.36
C GLY A 124 19.58 -12.26 16.51
N LYS A 125 19.92 -11.14 15.85
CA LYS A 125 19.06 -10.46 14.89
C LYS A 125 19.34 -11.00 13.49
N HIS A 126 18.28 -11.46 12.82
CA HIS A 126 18.33 -12.01 11.47
C HIS A 126 17.35 -11.25 10.58
N GLU A 127 17.84 -10.70 9.49
CA GLU A 127 17.01 -10.08 8.46
C GLU A 127 16.57 -11.15 7.46
N VAL A 128 15.25 -11.24 7.25
CA VAL A 128 14.62 -12.29 6.47
C VAL A 128 13.80 -11.69 5.32
N PRO A 129 14.23 -11.83 4.06
CA PRO A 129 13.48 -11.31 2.92
C PRO A 129 12.26 -12.19 2.60
N VAL A 130 11.09 -11.56 2.46
CA VAL A 130 9.84 -12.22 2.05
C VAL A 130 9.47 -11.81 0.63
N ARG A 131 9.14 -12.79 -0.21
CA ARG A 131 8.81 -12.58 -1.63
C ARG A 131 7.30 -12.57 -1.86
N LEU A 132 6.64 -11.43 -1.74
CA LEU A 132 5.18 -11.32 -1.94
C LEU A 132 4.79 -10.96 -3.38
N GLY A 133 5.46 -9.97 -3.96
CA GLY A 133 5.21 -9.45 -5.30
C GLY A 133 6.48 -9.31 -6.13
N THR A 134 6.35 -8.60 -7.25
CA THR A 134 7.44 -8.38 -8.21
C THR A 134 8.28 -7.14 -7.88
N GLU A 135 7.68 -6.15 -7.20
CA GLU A 135 8.29 -4.84 -6.98
C GLU A 135 8.98 -4.71 -5.63
N ILE A 136 8.32 -5.12 -4.54
CA ILE A 136 8.81 -4.92 -3.16
C ILE A 136 9.15 -6.26 -2.52
N ALA A 137 10.37 -6.37 -2.00
CA ALA A 137 10.83 -7.48 -1.18
C ALA A 137 10.97 -7.00 0.28
N PRO A 138 9.90 -7.09 1.10
CA PRO A 138 9.94 -6.64 2.49
C PRO A 138 10.92 -7.46 3.33
N LEU A 139 11.59 -6.77 4.26
CA LEU A 139 12.57 -7.34 5.18
C LEU A 139 11.92 -7.51 6.56
N LEU A 140 11.84 -8.77 7.02
CA LEU A 140 11.43 -9.11 8.36
C LEU A 140 12.63 -9.15 9.30
N VAL A 141 12.55 -8.47 10.44
CA VAL A 141 13.60 -8.51 11.46
C VAL A 141 13.22 -9.57 12.50
N ILE A 142 14.01 -10.62 12.59
CA ILE A 142 13.78 -11.73 13.52
C ILE A 142 14.83 -11.65 14.62
N THR A 143 14.39 -11.40 15.85
CA THR A 143 15.25 -11.41 17.03
C THR A 143 15.03 -12.70 17.79
N ILE A 144 16.07 -13.53 17.88
CA ILE A 144 16.03 -14.76 18.67
C ILE A 144 16.76 -14.50 19.98
N VAL A 145 16.10 -14.79 21.10
CA VAL A 145 16.61 -14.62 22.47
C VAL A 145 16.51 -15.94 23.22
N ARG A 146 17.33 -16.11 24.27
CA ARG A 146 17.20 -17.24 25.18
C ARG A 146 15.86 -17.19 25.91
N GLU A 147 15.25 -18.34 26.12
CA GLU A 147 13.98 -18.46 26.85
C GLU A 147 14.05 -17.82 28.25
N ASP A 148 15.19 -17.99 28.95
CA ASP A 148 15.42 -17.42 30.28
C ASP A 148 15.52 -15.88 30.26
N GLU A 149 15.93 -15.30 29.12
CA GLU A 149 16.11 -13.85 28.93
C GLU A 149 14.92 -13.20 28.20
N LEU A 150 13.96 -13.99 27.71
CA LEU A 150 12.82 -13.50 26.93
C LEU A 150 11.93 -12.56 27.76
N ALA A 151 11.66 -12.93 29.01
CA ALA A 151 10.80 -12.14 29.89
C ALA A 151 11.40 -10.77 30.20
N ASP A 152 12.72 -10.69 30.33
CA ASP A 152 13.42 -9.43 30.59
C ASP A 152 13.60 -8.62 29.29
N TYR A 153 13.75 -9.29 28.15
CA TYR A 153 13.75 -8.63 26.84
C TYR A 153 12.39 -8.00 26.52
N LEU A 154 11.27 -8.70 26.76
CA LEU A 154 9.93 -8.14 26.59
C LEU A 154 9.68 -6.95 27.53
N LYS A 155 10.11 -7.03 28.79
CA LYS A 155 10.06 -5.88 29.71
C LYS A 155 10.93 -4.73 29.25
N SER A 156 12.10 -4.99 28.65
CA SER A 156 12.93 -3.92 28.09
C SER A 156 12.30 -3.26 26.86
N LEU A 157 11.55 -4.01 26.04
CA LEU A 157 10.77 -3.43 24.93
C LEU A 157 9.58 -2.61 25.44
N GLU A 158 8.88 -3.07 26.47
CA GLU A 158 7.80 -2.31 27.13
C GLU A 158 8.34 -1.06 27.85
N GLY A 159 9.50 -1.18 28.48
CA GLY A 159 10.21 -0.06 29.11
C GLY A 159 10.72 0.96 28.10
N GLN A 160 11.27 0.53 26.97
CA GLN A 160 11.68 1.41 25.87
C GLN A 160 10.47 2.05 25.18
N ALA A 161 9.37 1.32 24.99
CA ALA A 161 8.12 1.89 24.49
C ALA A 161 7.52 2.92 25.45
N ALA A 162 7.77 2.82 26.76
CA ALA A 162 7.37 3.80 27.76
C ALA A 162 8.36 4.99 27.89
N GLU A 163 9.66 4.76 27.69
CA GLU A 163 10.70 5.81 27.73
C GLU A 163 10.77 6.64 26.44
N ASP A 164 10.43 6.09 25.27
CA ASP A 164 10.29 6.83 24.00
C ASP A 164 8.94 7.55 23.86
N ALA A 165 7.98 7.29 24.79
CA ALA A 165 6.65 7.86 24.75
C ALA A 165 6.48 9.33 25.23
N PRO A 166 7.50 10.11 25.66
CA PRO A 166 7.29 11.53 25.86
C PRO A 166 8.24 12.47 25.09
N GLN A 167 8.90 12.05 24.00
CA GLN A 167 9.69 13.01 23.19
C GLN A 167 9.41 13.02 21.68
N ASN A 168 9.22 11.88 21.01
CA ASN A 168 9.05 11.93 19.53
C ASN A 168 7.62 12.19 19.03
N VAL A 169 6.59 12.08 19.89
CA VAL A 169 5.20 12.41 19.48
C VAL A 169 4.90 13.91 19.58
N VAL A 170 5.67 14.65 20.38
CA VAL A 170 5.48 16.11 20.53
C VAL A 170 6.24 16.88 19.45
N GLU A 171 7.38 16.37 18.96
CA GLU A 171 8.12 17.00 17.86
C GLU A 171 7.48 16.70 16.48
N ALA A 172 7.07 15.46 16.20
CA ALA A 172 6.42 15.13 14.92
C ALA A 172 4.99 15.71 14.81
N ALA A 173 4.23 15.79 15.90
CA ALA A 173 2.95 16.50 15.91
C ALA A 173 3.16 18.03 15.94
N GLY A 174 4.22 18.52 16.57
CA GLY A 174 4.58 19.94 16.59
C GLY A 174 4.94 20.48 15.21
N GLU A 175 5.75 19.74 14.42
CA GLU A 175 6.08 20.12 13.04
C GLU A 175 4.88 19.95 12.08
N ALA A 176 4.08 18.90 12.23
CA ALA A 176 2.88 18.72 11.40
C ALA A 176 1.80 19.77 11.68
N ILE A 177 1.62 20.19 12.94
CA ILE A 177 0.67 21.25 13.33
C ILE A 177 1.23 22.63 12.98
N ALA A 178 2.55 22.87 13.08
CA ALA A 178 3.16 24.12 12.64
C ALA A 178 3.10 24.28 11.11
N HIS A 179 3.38 23.23 10.35
CA HIS A 179 3.29 23.27 8.89
C HIS A 179 1.83 23.35 8.40
N ALA A 180 0.90 22.67 9.08
CA ALA A 180 -0.53 22.83 8.81
C ALA A 180 -1.05 24.23 9.19
N ALA A 181 -0.57 24.84 10.28
CA ALA A 181 -0.94 26.19 10.68
C ALA A 181 -0.35 27.27 9.74
N GLU A 182 0.85 27.05 9.21
CA GLU A 182 1.49 27.94 8.23
C GLU A 182 0.81 27.84 6.84
N VAL A 183 0.43 26.63 6.42
CA VAL A 183 -0.34 26.43 5.19
C VAL A 183 -1.77 26.97 5.33
N VAL A 184 -2.41 26.84 6.50
CA VAL A 184 -3.74 27.40 6.75
C VAL A 184 -3.70 28.93 6.86
N THR A 185 -2.70 29.54 7.50
CA THR A 185 -2.54 31.01 7.51
C THR A 185 -2.18 31.56 6.13
N GLY A 186 -1.39 30.85 5.33
CA GLY A 186 -1.11 31.19 3.93
C GLY A 186 -2.34 31.11 3.03
N VAL A 187 -3.18 30.08 3.18
CA VAL A 187 -4.44 29.94 2.42
C VAL A 187 -5.47 30.97 2.86
N VAL A 188 -5.56 31.29 4.15
CA VAL A 188 -6.48 32.35 4.67
C VAL A 188 -6.03 33.74 4.21
N SER A 189 -4.72 34.01 4.11
CA SER A 189 -4.18 35.26 3.57
C SER A 189 -4.46 35.41 2.06
N ASN A 190 -4.26 34.33 1.29
CA ASN A 190 -4.55 34.32 -0.15
C ASN A 190 -6.06 34.46 -0.44
N VAL A 191 -6.92 33.83 0.36
CA VAL A 191 -8.37 34.01 0.25
C VAL A 191 -8.78 35.42 0.68
N ALA A 192 -8.16 36.01 1.71
CA ALA A 192 -8.42 37.40 2.10
C ALA A 192 -8.00 38.41 1.02
N GLN A 193 -6.86 38.22 0.36
CA GLN A 193 -6.44 39.06 -0.78
C GLN A 193 -7.31 38.85 -2.03
N ALA A 194 -7.75 37.62 -2.31
CA ALA A 194 -8.67 37.33 -3.40
C ALA A 194 -10.07 37.94 -3.15
N VAL A 195 -10.55 37.92 -1.91
CA VAL A 195 -11.84 38.53 -1.54
C VAL A 195 -11.73 40.06 -1.50
N ALA A 196 -10.62 40.64 -1.06
CA ALA A 196 -10.40 42.09 -1.13
C ALA A 196 -10.40 42.61 -2.58
N GLY A 197 -9.75 41.89 -3.51
CA GLY A 197 -9.77 42.25 -4.94
C GLY A 197 -11.14 42.08 -5.62
N VAL A 198 -11.99 41.18 -5.10
CA VAL A 198 -13.38 41.04 -5.57
C VAL A 198 -14.29 42.10 -4.96
N VAL A 199 -14.06 42.50 -3.71
CA VAL A 199 -14.84 43.56 -3.05
C VAL A 199 -14.53 44.94 -3.66
N GLU A 200 -13.28 45.28 -3.98
CA GLU A 200 -12.96 46.53 -4.70
C GLU A 200 -13.60 46.61 -6.09
N ASN A 201 -13.73 45.48 -6.80
CA ASN A 201 -14.42 45.43 -8.10
C ASN A 201 -15.95 45.51 -8.00
N ILE A 202 -16.54 45.22 -6.84
CA ILE A 202 -17.99 45.28 -6.63
C ILE A 202 -18.41 46.63 -6.01
N THR A 203 -17.55 47.29 -5.23
CA THR A 203 -17.83 48.58 -4.58
C THR A 203 -17.36 49.80 -5.38
N GLY A 204 -16.74 49.61 -6.55
CA GLY A 204 -16.31 50.70 -7.44
C GLY A 204 -17.40 51.28 -8.35
N GLY A 205 -18.68 50.95 -8.16
CA GLY A 205 -19.74 51.35 -9.07
C GLY A 205 -21.08 51.59 -8.41
N SER A 206 -21.19 52.63 -7.57
CA SER A 206 -22.38 53.52 -7.44
C SER A 206 -22.33 54.32 -6.14
N ASP A 207 -21.83 55.56 -6.21
CA ASP A 207 -22.50 56.70 -5.54
C ASP A 207 -21.87 58.03 -5.96
N GLU A 208 -22.52 58.73 -6.89
CA GLU A 208 -22.60 60.20 -6.93
C GLU A 208 -24.07 60.50 -7.26
N SER A 209 -24.83 60.92 -6.24
CA SER A 209 -25.44 62.28 -6.12
C SER A 209 -26.62 62.51 -7.10
N GLU A 210 -27.81 62.99 -6.76
CA GLU A 210 -28.24 64.08 -5.86
C GLU A 210 -29.73 63.85 -5.55
N SER A 211 -30.17 63.86 -4.28
CA SER A 211 -30.95 64.95 -3.65
C SER A 211 -31.85 65.80 -4.57
N GLU A 212 -33.17 65.62 -4.45
CA GLU A 212 -34.15 66.70 -4.17
C GLU A 212 -35.58 66.16 -4.21
N ALA A 213 -36.27 66.14 -3.07
CA ALA A 213 -37.72 66.07 -3.02
C ALA A 213 -38.20 66.95 -1.85
N ALA A 214 -38.44 68.22 -2.16
CA ALA A 214 -39.19 69.14 -1.32
C ALA A 214 -40.38 69.70 -2.12
N GLU A 215 -41.56 69.52 -1.53
CA GLU A 215 -42.76 70.37 -1.59
C GLU A 215 -43.46 70.69 -2.92
N SER A 216 -44.68 70.16 -3.05
CA SER A 216 -45.97 70.88 -3.33
C SER A 216 -46.97 69.85 -3.91
N SER A 217 -48.13 69.58 -3.29
CA SER A 217 -49.32 70.44 -3.22
C SER A 217 -49.75 70.98 -4.59
N ASN A 218 -50.61 70.27 -5.33
CA ASN A 218 -51.99 70.68 -5.60
C ASN A 218 -52.68 69.76 -6.63
N GLU A 219 -53.95 69.48 -6.31
CA GLU A 219 -55.14 69.39 -7.19
C GLU A 219 -55.16 68.44 -8.41
#